data_AF-A0AAW8FUT9-F1
#
_entry.id   AF-A0AAW8FUT9-F1
#
_cell.length_a   1.000
_cell.length_b   1.000
_cell.length_c   1.000
_cell.angle_alpha   90.00
_cell.angle_beta   90.00
_cell.angle_gamma   90.00
#
_symmetry.space_group_name_H-M   'P 1'
#
loop_
_entity.id
_entity.type
_entity.pdbx_description
1 polymer ?
#
loop_
_entity_poly.entity_id
_entity_poly.type
_entity_poly.pdbx_seq_one_letter_code
_entity_poly.pdbx_strand_id
1 'polypeptide(L)'
;MGRKRGFDETTVLDVVRDRFWTTGFDGTSTYDLMDATGLGKGSIYKAFGNKHDLYVRVFSDYCQGLVAQAREELREGPHAVLTSPMARLERYVVSLADAFATESPRRGCFLSKVTADRAGEDDMVAGTARRAFEDLAGALASALRDAQDAGEVAEHVDATALGYLLLSVIRGIDNMAKAGVDATTLRQTAQSALELIPRADAPNVRR
;
A
#
# COMPACT_ATOMS: atom_id res chain seq x y z
N MET A 1 1.29 -15.64 33.69
CA MET A 1 -0.12 -15.33 33.35
C MET A 1 -0.28 -13.81 33.40
N GLY A 2 -0.10 -13.13 32.26
CA GLY A 2 0.00 -11.67 32.21
C GLY A 2 -1.36 -11.00 32.43
N ARG A 3 -1.43 -10.03 33.35
CA ARG A 3 -2.62 -9.20 33.60
C ARG A 3 -3.10 -8.63 32.26
N LYS A 4 -4.37 -8.89 31.89
CA LYS A 4 -4.99 -8.30 30.70
C LYS A 4 -4.73 -6.79 30.73
N ARG A 5 -4.08 -6.27 29.68
CA ARG A 5 -3.88 -4.82 29.50
C ARG A 5 -5.27 -4.18 29.54
N GLY A 6 -5.41 -3.05 30.24
CA GLY A 6 -6.69 -2.37 30.45
C GLY A 6 -7.18 -1.58 29.23
N PHE A 7 -6.60 -1.82 28.05
CA PHE A 7 -6.89 -1.12 26.80
C PHE A 7 -6.73 -2.11 25.63
N ASP A 8 -7.39 -1.82 24.51
CA ASP A 8 -7.20 -2.54 23.26
C ASP A 8 -5.97 -2.00 22.51
N GLU A 9 -4.98 -2.87 22.27
CA GLU A 9 -3.74 -2.49 21.58
C GLU A 9 -3.99 -2.08 20.13
N THR A 10 -4.91 -2.74 19.43
CA THR A 10 -5.18 -2.45 18.02
C THR A 10 -5.73 -1.04 17.88
N THR A 11 -6.73 -0.68 18.68
CA THR A 11 -7.29 0.68 18.73
C THR A 11 -6.21 1.72 19.05
N VAL A 12 -5.31 1.44 19.98
CA VAL A 12 -4.21 2.37 20.33
C VAL A 12 -3.24 2.55 19.17
N LEU A 13 -2.83 1.47 18.51
CA LEU A 13 -1.91 1.52 17.36
C LEU A 13 -2.53 2.27 16.18
N ASP A 14 -3.83 2.12 15.92
CA ASP A 14 -4.54 2.85 14.88
C ASP A 14 -4.55 4.37 15.14
N VAL A 15 -4.85 4.79 16.36
CA VAL A 15 -4.84 6.21 16.73
C VAL A 15 -3.42 6.79 16.65
N VAL A 16 -2.42 6.05 17.12
CA VAL A 16 -1.02 6.45 17.03
C VAL A 16 -0.57 6.56 15.57
N ARG A 17 -0.98 5.62 14.71
CA ARG A 17 -0.77 5.69 13.26
C ARG A 17 -1.32 6.97 12.68
N ASP A 18 -2.56 7.32 13.01
CA ASP A 18 -3.16 8.53 12.48
C ASP A 18 -2.43 9.80 12.91
N ARG A 19 -1.91 9.84 14.15
CA ARG A 19 -1.04 10.92 14.60
C ARG A 19 0.25 10.97 13.79
N PHE A 20 1.03 9.89 13.73
CA PHE A 20 2.28 9.87 12.97
C PHE A 20 2.09 10.15 11.47
N TRP A 21 1.00 9.69 10.88
CA TRP A 21 0.67 9.96 9.48
C TRP A 21 0.41 11.45 9.25
N THR A 22 -0.21 12.12 10.21
CA THR A 22 -0.50 13.56 10.12
C THR A 22 0.78 14.38 10.33
N THR A 23 1.43 14.23 11.47
CA THR A 23 2.50 15.13 11.95
C THR A 23 3.92 14.62 11.73
N GLY A 24 4.10 13.39 11.21
CA GLY A 24 5.42 12.77 11.06
C GLY A 24 5.99 12.29 12.40
N PHE A 25 7.17 11.67 12.36
CA PHE A 25 7.82 11.23 13.59
C PHE A 25 8.23 12.42 14.45
N ASP A 26 9.03 13.35 13.92
CA ASP A 26 9.60 14.45 14.69
C ASP A 26 8.55 15.46 15.17
N GLY A 27 7.51 15.70 14.37
CA GLY A 27 6.40 16.57 14.72
C GLY A 27 5.41 15.99 15.75
N THR A 28 5.59 14.74 16.19
CA THR A 28 4.71 14.09 17.18
C THR A 28 5.42 13.96 18.53
N SER A 29 5.01 14.72 19.55
CA SER A 29 5.60 14.61 20.88
C SER A 29 5.05 13.42 21.68
N THR A 30 5.69 13.08 22.81
CA THR A 30 5.13 12.09 23.74
C THR A 30 3.81 12.56 24.35
N TYR A 31 3.67 13.87 24.55
CA TYR A 31 2.42 14.45 25.03
C TYR A 31 1.28 14.22 24.02
N ASP A 32 1.54 14.43 22.73
CA ASP A 32 0.54 14.20 21.68
C ASP A 32 0.10 12.74 21.62
N LEU A 33 1.02 11.79 21.86
CA LEU A 33 0.69 10.37 21.95
C LEU A 33 -0.19 10.06 23.17
N MET A 34 0.11 10.67 24.32
CA MET A 34 -0.70 10.51 25.52
C MET A 34 -2.10 11.09 25.33
N ASP A 35 -2.19 12.30 24.78
CA ASP A 35 -3.44 12.99 24.48
C ASP A 35 -4.30 12.17 23.50
N ALA A 36 -3.69 11.68 22.41
CA ALA A 36 -4.39 10.90 21.41
C ALA A 36 -4.92 9.57 21.95
N THR A 37 -4.13 8.87 22.76
CA THR A 37 -4.46 7.51 23.23
C THR A 37 -5.23 7.49 24.55
N GLY A 38 -5.27 8.61 25.28
CA GLY A 38 -5.77 8.69 26.65
C GLY A 38 -4.92 7.92 27.69
N LEU A 39 -3.74 7.43 27.28
CA LEU A 39 -2.86 6.65 28.15
C LEU A 39 -1.75 7.51 28.76
N GLY A 40 -1.38 7.19 30.00
CA GLY A 40 -0.18 7.77 30.61
C GLY A 40 1.12 7.26 29.98
N LYS A 41 2.17 8.10 29.96
CA LYS A 41 3.51 7.77 29.42
C LYS A 41 4.04 6.39 29.83
N GLY A 42 3.92 6.06 31.11
CA GLY A 42 4.38 4.77 31.64
C GLY A 42 3.63 3.57 31.05
N SER A 43 2.34 3.70 30.77
CA SER A 43 1.54 2.65 30.13
C SER A 43 1.93 2.47 28.66
N ILE A 44 2.11 3.57 27.92
CA ILE A 44 2.54 3.55 26.52
C ILE A 44 3.90 2.86 26.42
N TYR A 45 4.90 3.33 27.18
CA TYR A 45 6.25 2.80 27.02
C TYR A 45 6.47 1.41 27.60
N LYS A 46 5.74 1.06 28.66
CA LYS A 46 5.68 -0.34 29.11
C LYS A 46 5.06 -1.26 28.06
N ALA A 47 4.15 -0.74 27.24
CA ALA A 47 3.43 -1.54 26.26
C ALA A 47 4.18 -1.68 24.93
N PHE A 48 4.80 -0.59 24.48
CA PHE A 48 5.28 -0.43 23.11
C PHE A 48 6.77 -0.03 23.01
N GLY A 49 7.50 0.02 24.13
CA GLY A 49 8.90 0.44 24.14
C GLY A 49 9.04 1.95 24.17
N ASN A 50 9.87 2.52 23.31
CA ASN A 50 10.00 3.98 23.21
C ASN A 50 9.17 4.54 22.03
N LYS A 51 9.25 5.85 21.77
CA LYS A 51 8.52 6.50 20.66
C LYS A 51 8.93 5.92 19.29
N HIS A 52 10.21 5.63 19.09
CA HIS A 52 10.76 5.03 17.87
C HIS A 52 10.28 3.60 17.69
N ASP A 53 10.33 2.77 18.74
CA ASP A 53 9.81 1.39 18.68
C ASP A 53 8.31 1.38 18.28
N LEU A 54 7.52 2.27 18.89
CA LEU A 54 6.11 2.44 18.58
C LEU A 54 5.89 2.92 17.13
N TYR A 55 6.72 3.85 16.64
CA TYR A 55 6.67 4.33 15.26
C TYR A 55 6.95 3.22 14.25
N VAL A 56 8.04 2.46 14.45
CA VAL A 56 8.42 1.35 13.58
C VAL A 56 7.36 0.26 13.60
N ARG A 57 6.79 -0.06 14.77
CA ARG A 57 5.71 -1.06 14.88
C ARG A 57 4.48 -0.64 14.10
N VAL A 58 4.00 0.58 14.31
CA VAL A 58 2.83 1.12 13.59
C VAL A 58 3.06 1.18 12.08
N PHE A 59 4.28 1.53 11.66
CA PHE A 59 4.65 1.54 10.26
C PHE A 59 4.65 0.13 9.65
N SER A 60 5.23 -0.84 10.37
CA SER A 60 5.22 -2.25 9.97
C SER A 60 3.80 -2.80 9.88
N ASP A 61 2.96 -2.56 10.88
CA ASP A 61 1.57 -3.04 10.93
C ASP A 61 0.76 -2.47 9.75
N TYR A 62 0.94 -1.18 9.43
CA TYR A 62 0.33 -0.57 8.24
C TYR A 62 0.81 -1.25 6.95
N CYS A 63 2.12 -1.47 6.79
CA CYS A 63 2.67 -2.08 5.58
C CYS A 63 2.15 -3.51 5.39
N GLN A 64 2.08 -4.30 6.46
CA GLN A 64 1.53 -5.65 6.43
C GLN A 64 0.05 -5.66 6.02
N GLY A 65 -0.75 -4.75 6.59
CA GLY A 65 -2.16 -4.59 6.22
C GLY A 65 -2.34 -4.21 4.76
N LEU A 66 -1.55 -3.24 4.27
CA LEU A 66 -1.57 -2.80 2.88
C LEU A 66 -1.23 -3.94 1.90
N VAL A 67 -0.20 -4.74 2.21
CA VAL A 67 0.19 -5.91 1.39
C VAL A 67 -0.89 -6.99 1.42
N ALA A 68 -1.44 -7.28 2.60
CA ALA A 68 -2.49 -8.29 2.76
C ALA A 68 -3.74 -7.92 1.94
N GLN A 69 -4.18 -6.66 2.04
CA GLN A 69 -5.31 -6.15 1.26
C GLN A 69 -5.04 -6.23 -0.25
N ALA A 70 -3.84 -5.82 -0.71
CA ALA A 70 -3.48 -5.91 -2.13
C ALA A 70 -3.53 -7.36 -2.65
N ARG A 71 -3.00 -8.31 -1.88
CA ARG A 71 -3.03 -9.74 -2.25
C ARG A 71 -4.45 -10.29 -2.32
N GLU A 72 -5.30 -9.88 -1.39
CA GLU A 72 -6.71 -10.28 -1.34
C GLU A 72 -7.47 -9.76 -2.56
N GLU A 73 -7.36 -8.46 -2.84
CA GLU A 73 -8.06 -7.81 -3.95
C GLU A 73 -7.62 -8.33 -5.32
N LEU A 74 -6.33 -8.68 -5.48
CA LEU A 74 -5.79 -9.20 -6.74
C LEU A 74 -6.11 -10.69 -6.96
N ARG A 75 -6.24 -11.50 -5.90
CA ARG A 75 -6.55 -12.93 -6.02
C ARG A 75 -8.03 -13.22 -6.14
N GLU A 76 -8.80 -12.77 -5.16
CA GLU A 76 -10.20 -13.16 -5.00
C GLU A 76 -11.10 -12.06 -5.55
N GLY A 77 -10.79 -10.81 -5.21
CA GLY A 77 -11.65 -9.66 -5.46
C GLY A 77 -13.01 -9.79 -4.76
N PRO A 78 -13.63 -8.72 -4.26
CA PRO A 78 -14.99 -8.80 -3.66
C PRO A 78 -16.09 -9.20 -4.67
N HIS A 79 -15.74 -9.46 -5.93
CA HIS A 79 -16.64 -9.89 -6.98
C HIS A 79 -16.15 -11.18 -7.62
N ALA A 80 -16.69 -12.30 -7.15
CA ALA A 80 -16.57 -13.64 -7.74
C ALA A 80 -17.06 -13.74 -9.21
N VAL A 81 -17.43 -12.61 -9.83
CA VAL A 81 -17.93 -12.50 -11.21
C VAL A 81 -16.78 -12.28 -12.20
N LEU A 82 -15.65 -11.70 -11.78
CA LEU A 82 -14.50 -11.46 -12.67
C LEU A 82 -13.59 -12.70 -12.73
N THR A 83 -13.80 -13.52 -13.76
CA THR A 83 -13.00 -14.73 -13.99
C THR A 83 -11.61 -14.43 -14.55
N SER A 84 -11.47 -13.38 -15.38
CA SER A 84 -10.19 -12.98 -16.01
C SER A 84 -9.20 -12.38 -14.99
N PRO A 85 -7.97 -12.93 -14.87
CA PRO A 85 -6.91 -12.35 -14.04
C PRO A 85 -6.53 -10.93 -14.45
N MET A 86 -6.50 -10.62 -15.75
CA MET A 86 -6.24 -9.27 -16.21
C MET A 86 -7.34 -8.31 -15.79
N ALA A 87 -8.61 -8.69 -15.91
CA ALA A 87 -9.72 -7.83 -15.49
C ALA A 87 -9.66 -7.50 -13.99
N ARG A 88 -9.20 -8.44 -13.15
CA ARG A 88 -8.93 -8.19 -11.72
C ARG A 88 -7.80 -7.17 -11.52
N LEU A 89 -6.69 -7.33 -12.25
CA LEU A 89 -5.57 -6.39 -12.21
C LEU A 89 -5.99 -4.97 -12.65
N GLU A 90 -6.68 -4.86 -13.78
CA GLU A 90 -7.18 -3.58 -14.31
C GLU A 90 -8.09 -2.88 -13.30
N ARG A 91 -9.04 -3.63 -12.72
CA ARG A 91 -9.94 -3.10 -11.69
C ARG A 91 -9.17 -2.62 -10.47
N TYR A 92 -8.20 -3.40 -9.97
CA TYR A 92 -7.40 -3.03 -8.81
C TYR A 92 -6.64 -1.71 -9.03
N VAL A 93 -5.94 -1.58 -10.16
CA VAL A 93 -5.15 -0.36 -10.46
C VAL A 93 -6.06 0.86 -10.62
N VAL A 94 -7.20 0.71 -11.31
CA VAL A 94 -8.17 1.81 -11.50
C VAL A 94 -8.86 2.19 -10.19
N SER A 95 -9.25 1.22 -9.35
CA SER A 95 -9.90 1.50 -8.07
C SER A 95 -8.98 2.26 -7.11
N LEU A 96 -7.67 2.01 -7.15
CA LEU A 96 -6.71 2.80 -6.39
C LEU A 96 -6.66 4.25 -6.87
N ALA A 97 -6.67 4.49 -8.18
CA ALA A 97 -6.71 5.86 -8.71
C ALA A 97 -7.97 6.62 -8.26
N ASP A 98 -9.14 5.95 -8.28
CA ASP A 98 -10.40 6.52 -7.80
C ASP A 98 -10.39 6.78 -6.29
N ALA A 99 -9.86 5.83 -5.51
CA ALA A 99 -9.75 5.94 -4.06
C ALA A 99 -8.83 7.11 -3.68
N PHE A 100 -7.66 7.25 -4.30
CA PHE A 100 -6.74 8.36 -4.01
C PHE A 100 -7.35 9.73 -4.37
N ALA A 101 -8.21 9.79 -5.39
CA ALA A 101 -8.90 11.02 -5.76
C ALA A 101 -10.02 11.42 -4.78
N THR A 102 -10.65 10.46 -4.10
CA THR A 102 -11.88 10.66 -3.31
C THR A 102 -11.68 10.53 -1.79
N GLU A 103 -10.80 9.65 -1.34
CA GLU A 103 -10.55 9.32 0.07
C GLU A 103 -9.35 10.10 0.60
N SER A 104 -9.62 11.27 1.19
CA SER A 104 -8.63 12.13 1.86
C SER A 104 -7.41 12.50 0.98
N PRO A 105 -7.62 13.23 -0.13
CA PRO A 105 -6.59 13.46 -1.16
C PRO A 105 -5.28 14.00 -0.57
N ARG A 106 -5.32 14.75 0.54
CA ARG A 106 -4.15 15.42 1.10
C ARG A 106 -3.23 14.57 1.98
N ARG A 107 -3.66 13.40 2.48
CA ARG A 107 -2.82 12.60 3.41
C ARG A 107 -1.76 11.80 2.66
N GLY A 108 -2.10 11.29 1.47
CA GLY A 108 -1.28 10.36 0.68
C GLY A 108 -1.02 9.03 1.41
N CYS A 109 -0.39 8.06 0.76
CA CYS A 109 -0.06 6.77 1.38
C CYS A 109 0.99 6.90 2.49
N PHE A 110 0.74 6.25 3.63
CA PHE A 110 1.68 6.26 4.76
C PHE A 110 3.02 5.62 4.40
N LEU A 111 3.02 4.56 3.59
CA LEU A 111 4.24 3.94 3.06
C LEU A 111 5.10 4.94 2.29
N SER A 112 4.51 5.64 1.31
CA SER A 112 5.22 6.65 0.53
C SER A 112 5.74 7.79 1.41
N LYS A 113 4.91 8.29 2.34
CA LYS A 113 5.27 9.39 3.23
C LYS A 113 6.43 9.05 4.16
N VAL A 114 6.33 7.93 4.90
CA VAL A 114 7.35 7.51 5.86
C VAL A 114 8.67 7.19 5.16
N THR A 115 8.60 6.56 3.99
CA THR A 115 9.80 6.28 3.19
C THR A 115 10.53 7.57 2.83
N ALA A 116 9.82 8.56 2.29
CA ALA A 116 10.41 9.83 1.89
C ALA A 116 10.97 10.63 3.08
N ASP A 117 10.31 10.56 4.23
CA ASP A 117 10.66 11.32 5.44
C ASP A 117 11.89 10.74 6.17
N ARG A 118 11.99 9.41 6.29
CA ARG A 118 12.93 8.79 7.25
C ARG A 118 13.80 7.65 6.73
N ALA A 119 13.52 7.06 5.57
CA ALA A 119 14.27 5.88 5.12
C ALA A 119 15.77 6.17 4.88
N GLY A 120 16.16 7.43 4.67
CA GLY A 120 17.58 7.82 4.53
C GLY A 120 18.36 7.86 5.85
N GLU A 121 17.68 7.90 7.00
CA GLU A 121 18.30 8.10 8.31
C GLU A 121 18.01 6.94 9.29
N ASP A 122 17.12 6.02 8.91
CA ASP A 122 16.58 4.98 9.78
C ASP A 122 16.49 3.63 9.06
N ASP A 123 17.49 2.77 9.28
CA ASP A 123 17.61 1.47 8.63
C ASP A 123 16.41 0.53 8.89
N MET A 124 15.76 0.67 10.05
CA MET A 124 14.58 -0.14 10.39
C MET A 124 13.38 0.28 9.55
N VAL A 125 13.20 1.58 9.37
CA VAL A 125 12.19 2.14 8.46
C VAL A 125 12.52 1.76 7.02
N ALA A 126 13.77 1.96 6.58
CA ALA A 126 14.20 1.63 5.22
C ALA A 126 13.97 0.15 4.88
N GLY A 127 14.36 -0.75 5.78
CA GLY A 127 14.16 -2.19 5.60
C GLY A 127 12.69 -2.59 5.57
N THR A 128 11.84 -1.93 6.37
CA THR A 128 10.40 -2.18 6.39
C THR A 128 9.72 -1.68 5.11
N ALA A 129 10.05 -0.47 4.67
CA ALA A 129 9.56 0.10 3.42
C ALA A 129 9.96 -0.75 2.22
N ARG A 130 11.24 -1.15 2.14
CA ARG A 130 11.76 -1.99 1.05
C ARG A 130 11.00 -3.31 0.94
N ARG A 131 10.82 -4.03 2.06
CA ARG A 131 10.03 -5.28 2.08
C ARG A 131 8.59 -5.05 1.61
N ALA A 132 7.96 -3.97 2.06
CA ALA A 132 6.60 -3.64 1.64
C ALA A 132 6.49 -3.37 0.13
N PHE A 133 7.45 -2.64 -0.45
CA PHE A 133 7.50 -2.41 -1.89
C PHE A 133 7.76 -3.71 -2.68
N GLU A 134 8.70 -4.54 -2.22
CA GLU A 134 8.98 -5.87 -2.79
C GLU A 134 7.71 -6.75 -2.78
N ASP A 135 6.99 -6.79 -1.66
CA ASP A 135 5.78 -7.61 -1.50
C ASP A 135 4.60 -7.09 -2.33
N LEU A 136 4.42 -5.77 -2.44
CA LEU A 136 3.39 -5.16 -3.30
C LEU A 136 3.68 -5.40 -4.78
N ALA A 137 4.93 -5.20 -5.21
CA ALA A 137 5.36 -5.50 -6.58
C ALA A 137 5.19 -6.99 -6.87
N GLY A 138 5.51 -7.86 -5.90
CA GLY A 138 5.31 -9.30 -5.99
C GLY A 138 3.84 -9.71 -6.14
N ALA A 139 2.91 -9.02 -5.47
CA ALA A 139 1.48 -9.25 -5.63
C ALA A 139 0.99 -8.89 -7.04
N LEU A 140 1.40 -7.73 -7.56
CA LEU A 140 1.10 -7.30 -8.94
C LEU A 140 1.72 -8.26 -9.97
N ALA A 141 2.98 -8.66 -9.76
CA ALA A 141 3.66 -9.63 -10.61
C ALA A 141 2.97 -11.01 -10.59
N SER A 142 2.38 -11.41 -9.45
CA SER A 142 1.61 -12.64 -9.37
C SER A 142 0.34 -12.56 -10.23
N ALA A 143 -0.41 -11.46 -10.14
CA ALA A 143 -1.60 -11.27 -10.97
C ALA A 143 -1.27 -11.23 -12.47
N LEU A 144 -0.10 -10.66 -12.82
CA LEU A 144 0.41 -10.68 -14.20
C LEU A 144 0.75 -12.10 -14.67
N ARG A 145 1.38 -12.93 -13.82
CA ARG A 145 1.64 -14.34 -14.14
C ARG A 145 0.35 -15.14 -14.30
N ASP A 146 -0.64 -14.92 -13.42
CA ASP A 146 -1.95 -15.54 -13.56
C ASP A 146 -2.60 -15.17 -14.91
N ALA A 147 -2.43 -13.92 -15.36
CA ALA A 147 -2.90 -13.46 -16.68
C ALA A 147 -2.09 -14.04 -17.85
N GLN A 148 -0.79 -14.32 -17.67
CA GLN A 148 0.02 -15.04 -18.65
C GLN A 148 -0.44 -16.50 -18.77
N ASP A 149 -0.66 -17.19 -17.65
CA ASP A 149 -1.16 -18.57 -17.62
C ASP A 149 -2.55 -18.70 -18.25
N ALA A 150 -3.37 -17.64 -18.18
CA ALA A 150 -4.67 -17.53 -18.84
C ALA A 150 -4.58 -17.13 -20.33
N GLY A 151 -3.39 -16.83 -20.85
CA GLY A 151 -3.20 -16.38 -22.24
C GLY A 151 -3.71 -14.96 -22.52
N GLU A 152 -3.79 -14.10 -21.50
CA GLU A 152 -4.26 -12.71 -21.61
C GLU A 152 -3.09 -11.71 -21.75
N VAL A 153 -1.93 -12.06 -21.19
CA VAL A 153 -0.67 -11.29 -21.26
C VAL A 153 0.40 -12.12 -21.97
N ALA A 154 1.26 -11.48 -22.76
CA ALA A 154 2.27 -12.20 -23.52
C ALA A 154 3.32 -12.88 -22.61
N GLU A 155 3.66 -14.13 -22.91
CA GLU A 155 4.58 -14.95 -22.09
C GLU A 155 6.01 -14.38 -21.97
N HIS A 156 6.47 -13.63 -22.97
CA HIS A 156 7.82 -13.06 -23.00
C HIS A 156 7.99 -11.84 -22.10
N VAL A 157 6.90 -11.33 -21.51
CA VAL A 157 6.92 -10.16 -20.63
C VAL A 157 7.47 -10.57 -19.26
N ASP A 158 8.45 -9.81 -18.76
CA ASP A 158 8.91 -9.94 -17.37
C ASP A 158 7.84 -9.39 -16.41
N ALA A 159 7.04 -10.28 -15.85
CA ALA A 159 6.00 -9.95 -14.88
C ALA A 159 6.55 -9.26 -13.63
N THR A 160 7.80 -9.52 -13.23
CA THR A 160 8.42 -8.88 -12.06
C THR A 160 8.73 -7.42 -12.37
N ALA A 161 9.38 -7.14 -13.50
CA ALA A 161 9.68 -5.78 -13.93
C ALA A 161 8.38 -4.97 -14.14
N LEU A 162 7.37 -5.57 -14.76
CA LEU A 162 6.08 -4.93 -14.97
C LEU A 162 5.31 -4.70 -13.65
N GLY A 163 5.43 -5.62 -12.68
CA GLY A 163 4.90 -5.43 -11.32
C GLY A 163 5.50 -4.20 -10.63
N TYR A 164 6.81 -3.98 -10.75
CA TYR A 164 7.47 -2.76 -10.25
C TYR A 164 7.04 -1.50 -11.03
N LEU A 165 6.86 -1.60 -12.34
CA LEU A 165 6.36 -0.47 -13.14
C LEU A 165 4.96 -0.06 -12.68
N LEU A 166 4.04 -1.01 -12.54
CA LEU A 166 2.68 -0.74 -12.05
C LEU A 166 2.68 -0.18 -10.64
N LEU A 167 3.50 -0.74 -9.74
CA LEU A 167 3.65 -0.20 -8.38
C LEU A 167 4.13 1.26 -8.41
N SER A 168 5.11 1.57 -9.27
CA SER A 168 5.64 2.92 -9.44
C SER A 168 4.58 3.89 -9.93
N VAL A 169 3.76 3.48 -10.91
CA VAL A 169 2.61 4.27 -11.39
C VAL A 169 1.60 4.50 -10.28
N ILE A 170 1.22 3.47 -9.53
CA ILE A 170 0.25 3.59 -8.41
C ILE A 170 0.77 4.58 -7.35
N ARG A 171 2.05 4.50 -6.97
CA ARG A 171 2.65 5.44 -6.01
C ARG A 171 2.75 6.86 -6.57
N GLY A 172 3.00 6.99 -7.88
CA GLY A 172 2.97 8.27 -8.59
C GLY A 172 1.58 8.90 -8.56
N ILE A 173 0.53 8.12 -8.83
CA ILE A 173 -0.86 8.55 -8.77
C ILE A 173 -1.24 9.03 -7.37
N ASP A 174 -0.91 8.26 -6.33
CA ASP A 174 -1.10 8.67 -4.91
C ASP A 174 -0.45 10.03 -4.62
N ASN A 175 0.79 10.23 -5.08
CA ASN A 175 1.50 11.50 -4.88
C ASN A 175 0.89 12.67 -5.69
N MET A 176 0.43 12.42 -6.92
CA MET A 176 -0.25 13.43 -7.74
C MET A 176 -1.62 13.80 -7.17
N ALA A 177 -2.38 12.82 -6.65
CA ALA A 177 -3.63 13.07 -5.94
C ALA A 177 -3.41 13.98 -4.74
N LYS A 178 -2.33 13.76 -3.99
CA LYS A 178 -1.89 14.64 -2.91
C LYS A 178 -1.56 16.07 -3.34
N ALA A 179 -1.06 16.24 -4.55
CA ALA A 179 -0.84 17.56 -5.15
C ALA A 179 -2.13 18.20 -5.69
N GLY A 180 -3.28 17.51 -5.68
CA GLY A 180 -4.57 18.01 -6.14
C GLY A 180 -4.81 17.85 -7.64
N VAL A 181 -4.08 16.94 -8.31
CA VAL A 181 -4.39 16.54 -9.69
C VAL A 181 -5.78 15.89 -9.72
N ASP A 182 -6.59 16.23 -10.73
CA ASP A 182 -8.00 15.84 -10.78
C ASP A 182 -8.19 14.34 -11.05
N ALA A 183 -9.32 13.80 -10.59
CA ALA A 183 -9.65 12.38 -10.68
C ALA A 183 -9.60 11.83 -12.11
N THR A 184 -10.00 12.63 -13.11
CA THR A 184 -9.99 12.21 -14.52
C THR A 184 -8.57 11.94 -14.98
N THR A 185 -7.65 12.88 -14.72
CA THR A 185 -6.23 12.75 -15.07
C THR A 185 -5.57 11.55 -14.37
N LEU A 186 -5.87 11.34 -13.09
CA LEU A 186 -5.34 10.20 -12.32
C LEU A 186 -5.83 8.86 -12.87
N ARG A 187 -7.13 8.76 -13.18
CA ARG A 187 -7.73 7.57 -13.78
C ARG A 187 -7.15 7.28 -15.17
N GLN A 188 -6.99 8.31 -16.00
CA GLN A 188 -6.35 8.17 -17.31
C GLN A 188 -4.91 7.68 -17.19
N THR A 189 -4.15 8.17 -16.20
CA THR A 189 -2.79 7.68 -15.94
C THR A 189 -2.77 6.19 -15.63
N ALA A 190 -3.68 5.70 -14.79
CA ALA A 190 -3.83 4.28 -14.51
C ALA A 190 -4.18 3.48 -15.77
N GLN A 191 -5.14 3.96 -16.56
CA GLN A 191 -5.58 3.31 -17.81
C GLN A 191 -4.44 3.22 -18.83
N SER A 192 -3.72 4.31 -19.08
CA SER A 192 -2.59 4.32 -20.01
C SER A 192 -1.48 3.35 -19.57
N ALA A 193 -1.21 3.22 -18.26
CA ALA A 193 -0.25 2.24 -17.78
C ALA A 193 -0.69 0.78 -18.05
N LEU A 194 -1.99 0.50 -17.95
CA LEU A 194 -2.56 -0.82 -18.26
C LEU A 194 -2.58 -1.12 -19.76
N GLU A 195 -2.74 -0.11 -20.61
CA GLU A 195 -2.69 -0.23 -22.08
C GLU A 195 -1.28 -0.58 -22.59
N LEU A 196 -0.24 -0.22 -21.84
CA LEU A 196 1.15 -0.57 -22.15
C LEU A 196 1.48 -2.05 -21.88
N ILE A 197 0.60 -2.81 -21.23
CA ILE A 197 0.80 -4.23 -20.95
C ILE A 197 0.66 -5.03 -22.25
N PRO A 198 1.72 -5.69 -22.74
CA PRO A 198 1.66 -6.47 -23.97
C PRO A 198 0.69 -7.64 -23.82
N ARG A 199 -0.36 -7.66 -24.65
CA ARG A 199 -1.36 -8.73 -24.66
C ARG A 199 -0.84 -9.93 -25.45
N ALA A 200 -1.33 -11.12 -25.12
CA ALA A 200 -1.03 -12.29 -25.92
C ALA A 200 -1.53 -12.09 -27.36
N ASP A 201 -0.75 -12.53 -28.35
CA ASP A 201 -1.22 -12.56 -29.72
C ASP A 201 -2.46 -13.46 -29.81
N ALA A 202 -3.48 -13.02 -30.56
CA ALA A 202 -4.61 -13.88 -30.84
C ALA A 202 -4.09 -15.20 -31.43
N PRO A 203 -4.57 -16.38 -30.97
CA PRO A 203 -4.07 -17.65 -31.46
C PRO A 203 -4.18 -17.63 -32.98
N ASN A 204 -3.05 -17.80 -33.66
CA ASN A 204 -2.97 -17.89 -35.10
C ASN A 204 -3.81 -19.11 -35.51
N VAL A 205 -5.09 -18.89 -35.84
CA VAL A 205 -5.97 -19.90 -36.44
C VAL A 205 -5.45 -20.09 -37.86
N ARG A 206 -4.39 -20.89 -38.00
CA ARG A 206 -3.96 -21.41 -39.29
C ARG A 206 -5.11 -22.26 -39.83
N ARG A 207 -5.75 -21.75 -40.88
CA ARG A 207 -6.71 -22.49 -41.71
C ARG A 207 -6.04 -23.67 -42.41
#